data_AF-A0A139PHS4-F1
#
_entry.id   AF-A0A139PHS4-F1
#
_cell.length_a   1.000
_cell.length_b   1.000
_cell.length_c   1.000
_cell.angle_alpha   90.00
_cell.angle_beta   90.00
_cell.angle_gamma   90.00
#
_symmetry.space_group_name_H-M   'P 1'
#
loop_
_entity.id
_entity.type
_entity.pdbx_description
1 polymer ?
#
loop_
_entity_poly.entity_id
_entity_poly.type
_entity_poly.pdbx_seq_one_letter_code
_entity_poly.pdbx_strand_id
1 'polypeptide(L)'
;MFRGKKISYMELLALLSATIYLYQQTSTTSPFYLSLLLLSYTLFSVKIFKKDFIIENFGMKIIANYGFIIALIILLYFCFYSSGNLFHLVDKFTHNRLRLSVEGFQNFGVLLFGQRISFSTLDLFGNFTSNYNFIDSSFVQLLVIDGLIVSAFMLFALTKVMKYFVSIRKDIVLACLGIMIIHGMFDPQMLVLRYSPLILFISRLFIMNPDNKIE
;
A
#
# COMPACT_ATOMS: atom_id res chain seq x y z
N MET A 1 11.30 6.34 16.09
CA MET A 1 10.71 4.99 16.27
C MET A 1 11.17 4.45 17.62
N PHE A 2 10.35 4.63 18.65
CA PHE A 2 10.77 4.71 20.07
C PHE A 2 11.44 3.47 20.69
N ARG A 3 11.38 2.27 20.08
CA ARG A 3 12.05 1.05 20.60
C ARG A 3 12.90 0.26 19.59
N GLY A 4 12.84 0.56 18.30
CA GLY A 4 13.65 -0.13 17.27
C GLY A 4 13.63 -1.66 17.39
N LYS A 5 14.82 -2.28 17.47
CA LYS A 5 14.98 -3.75 17.64
C LYS A 5 14.76 -4.26 19.08
N LYS A 6 14.35 -3.41 20.03
CA LYS A 6 14.14 -3.78 21.45
C LYS A 6 12.70 -4.19 21.79
N ILE A 7 11.83 -4.44 20.81
CA ILE A 7 10.45 -4.86 21.05
C ILE A 7 10.41 -6.16 21.88
N SER A 8 9.51 -6.27 22.86
CA SER A 8 9.34 -7.46 23.71
C SER A 8 8.38 -8.47 23.10
N TYR A 9 8.48 -9.74 23.50
CA TYR A 9 7.46 -10.74 23.15
C TYR A 9 6.08 -10.38 23.72
N MET A 10 6.04 -9.75 24.90
CA MET A 10 4.79 -9.27 25.50
C MET A 10 4.15 -8.14 24.69
N GLU A 11 4.96 -7.27 24.07
CA GLU A 11 4.44 -6.20 23.20
C GLU A 11 3.90 -6.78 21.89
N LEU A 12 4.59 -7.75 21.30
CA LEU A 12 4.08 -8.46 20.11
C LEU A 12 2.78 -9.21 20.41
N LEU A 13 2.68 -9.84 21.58
CA LEU A 13 1.47 -10.52 22.02
C LEU A 13 0.34 -9.52 22.27
N ALA A 14 0.61 -8.38 22.91
CA ALA A 14 -0.38 -7.33 23.11
C ALA A 14 -0.88 -6.76 21.76
N LEU A 15 0.02 -6.54 20.79
CA LEU A 15 -0.35 -6.11 19.44
C LEU A 15 -1.19 -7.17 18.72
N LEU A 16 -0.83 -8.46 18.84
CA LEU A 16 -1.63 -9.56 18.31
C LEU A 16 -3.04 -9.57 18.91
N SER A 17 -3.15 -9.48 20.24
CA SER A 17 -4.44 -9.42 20.94
C SER A 17 -5.27 -8.22 20.50
N ALA A 18 -4.66 -7.04 20.33
CA ALA A 18 -5.34 -5.86 19.82
C ALA A 18 -5.84 -6.06 18.37
N THR A 19 -5.05 -6.68 17.50
CA THR A 19 -5.48 -6.99 16.12
C THR A 19 -6.64 -7.97 16.07
N ILE A 20 -6.65 -8.98 16.94
CA ILE A 20 -7.76 -9.94 17.07
C ILE A 20 -9.02 -9.24 17.60
N TYR A 21 -8.88 -8.40 18.62
CA TYR A 21 -10.00 -7.64 19.17
C TYR A 21 -10.64 -6.72 18.12
N LEU A 22 -9.82 -5.96 17.38
CA LEU A 22 -10.32 -5.09 16.31
C LEU A 22 -11.02 -5.90 15.22
N TYR A 23 -10.46 -7.05 14.82
CA TYR A 23 -11.09 -7.93 13.85
C TYR A 23 -12.46 -8.43 14.30
N GLN A 24 -12.63 -8.78 15.59
CA GLN A 24 -13.93 -9.18 16.13
C GLN A 24 -14.97 -8.06 16.09
N GLN A 25 -14.53 -6.80 16.28
CA GLN A 25 -15.44 -5.65 16.27
C GLN A 25 -15.81 -5.19 14.85
N THR A 26 -14.84 -5.18 13.92
CA THR A 26 -15.04 -4.60 12.59
C THR A 26 -15.33 -5.63 11.51
N SER A 27 -15.02 -6.91 11.75
CA SER A 27 -15.08 -8.00 10.75
C SER A 27 -14.30 -7.70 9.46
N THR A 28 -13.34 -6.77 9.50
CA THR A 28 -12.53 -6.37 8.33
C THR A 28 -11.31 -7.29 8.19
N THR A 29 -11.33 -8.15 7.17
CA THR A 29 -10.29 -9.17 6.92
C THR A 29 -8.98 -8.59 6.37
N SER A 30 -9.04 -7.59 5.49
CA SER A 30 -7.85 -7.02 4.83
C SER A 30 -6.83 -6.41 5.81
N PRO A 31 -7.20 -5.47 6.69
CA PRO A 31 -6.26 -4.93 7.69
C PRO A 31 -5.76 -6.00 8.66
N PHE A 32 -6.59 -6.99 8.99
CA PHE A 32 -6.22 -8.09 9.87
C PHE A 32 -5.07 -8.93 9.28
N TYR A 33 -5.22 -9.43 8.05
CA TYR A 33 -4.16 -10.23 7.40
C TYR A 33 -2.87 -9.43 7.19
N LEU A 34 -2.97 -8.16 6.81
CA LEU A 34 -1.81 -7.28 6.66
C LEU A 34 -1.09 -7.05 8.00
N SER A 35 -1.84 -6.87 9.08
CA SER A 35 -1.26 -6.73 10.43
C SER A 35 -0.59 -8.02 10.91
N LEU A 36 -1.18 -9.18 10.63
CA LEU A 36 -0.59 -10.50 10.92
C LEU A 36 0.72 -10.71 10.15
N LEU A 37 0.75 -10.31 8.88
CA LEU A 37 1.95 -10.35 8.04
C LEU A 37 3.05 -9.43 8.60
N LEU A 38 2.71 -8.22 9.06
CA LEU A 38 3.69 -7.33 9.70
C LEU A 38 4.24 -7.92 10.99
N LEU A 39 3.36 -8.43 11.86
CA LEU A 39 3.74 -8.99 13.15
C LEU A 39 4.62 -10.22 12.97
N SER A 40 4.25 -11.15 12.09
CA SER A 40 5.08 -12.31 11.75
C SER A 40 6.45 -11.89 11.22
N TYR A 41 6.50 -10.92 10.29
CA TYR A 41 7.77 -10.37 9.79
C TYR A 41 8.64 -9.81 10.92
N THR A 42 8.06 -9.01 11.82
CA THR A 42 8.80 -8.41 12.94
C THR A 42 9.32 -9.47 13.92
N LEU A 43 8.53 -10.51 14.18
CA LEU A 43 8.92 -11.63 15.02
C LEU A 43 10.09 -12.42 14.40
N PHE A 44 10.02 -12.76 13.11
CA PHE A 44 11.10 -13.48 12.44
C PHE A 44 12.37 -12.64 12.29
N SER A 45 12.27 -11.41 11.78
CA SER A 45 13.41 -10.53 11.53
C SER A 45 14.11 -10.06 12.82
N VAL A 46 13.35 -9.71 13.87
CA VAL A 46 13.92 -9.11 15.08
C VAL A 46 14.20 -10.14 16.17
N LYS A 47 13.37 -11.18 16.32
CA LYS A 47 13.46 -12.11 17.46
C LYS A 47 14.12 -13.44 17.13
N ILE A 48 13.66 -14.10 16.08
CA ILE A 48 14.11 -15.46 15.76
C ILE A 48 15.46 -15.41 15.06
N PHE A 49 15.52 -14.79 13.89
CA PHE A 49 16.72 -14.80 13.05
C PHE A 49 17.65 -13.61 13.30
N LYS A 50 17.14 -12.53 13.91
CA LYS A 50 17.90 -11.30 14.20
C LYS A 50 18.64 -10.76 12.97
N LYS A 51 18.03 -10.91 11.79
CA LYS A 51 18.60 -10.68 10.47
C LYS A 51 17.70 -9.75 9.68
N ASP A 52 18.29 -8.82 8.93
CA ASP A 52 17.55 -7.87 8.10
C ASP A 52 17.23 -8.53 6.74
N PHE A 53 16.09 -9.23 6.66
CA PHE A 53 15.75 -10.08 5.52
C PHE A 53 15.64 -9.33 4.19
N ILE A 54 15.10 -8.11 4.18
CA ILE A 54 14.91 -7.34 2.93
C ILE A 54 16.25 -6.82 2.43
N ILE A 55 17.08 -6.31 3.34
CA ILE A 55 18.34 -5.64 2.97
C ILE A 55 19.44 -6.64 2.61
N GLU A 56 19.48 -7.78 3.30
CA GLU A 56 20.55 -8.77 3.12
C GLU A 56 20.34 -9.65 1.88
N ASN A 57 19.10 -9.77 1.38
CA ASN A 57 18.81 -10.48 0.15
C ASN A 57 18.79 -9.53 -1.06
N PHE A 58 19.63 -9.80 -2.06
CA PHE A 58 19.71 -9.00 -3.28
C PHE A 58 18.37 -8.87 -4.02
N GLY A 59 17.61 -9.97 -4.14
CA GLY A 59 16.30 -9.95 -4.80
C GLY A 59 15.28 -9.09 -4.04
N MET A 60 15.21 -9.24 -2.72
CA MET A 60 14.32 -8.44 -1.88
C MET A 60 14.69 -6.96 -1.88
N LYS A 61 15.98 -6.65 -1.99
CA LYS A 61 16.46 -5.26 -2.12
C LYS A 61 15.99 -4.62 -3.43
N ILE A 62 16.00 -5.36 -4.54
CA ILE A 62 15.45 -4.88 -5.82
C ILE A 62 13.94 -4.66 -5.70
N ILE A 63 13.22 -5.63 -5.13
CA ILE A 63 11.78 -5.53 -4.90
C ILE A 63 11.46 -4.31 -4.03
N ALA A 64 12.19 -4.09 -2.94
CA ALA A 64 12.00 -2.93 -2.08
C ALA A 64 12.27 -1.61 -2.81
N ASN A 65 13.36 -1.52 -3.58
CA ASN A 65 13.70 -0.31 -4.33
C ASN A 65 12.65 0.09 -5.37
N TYR A 66 11.97 -0.88 -5.99
CA TYR A 66 11.01 -0.66 -7.06
C TYR A 66 9.58 -1.09 -6.69
N GLY A 67 9.29 -1.24 -5.40
CA GLY A 67 8.06 -1.87 -4.92
C GLY A 67 6.78 -1.21 -5.44
N PHE A 68 6.72 0.13 -5.47
CA PHE A 68 5.57 0.87 -6.01
C PHE A 68 5.37 0.62 -7.52
N ILE A 69 6.47 0.57 -8.29
CA ILE A 69 6.41 0.35 -9.74
C ILE A 69 6.00 -1.11 -10.03
N ILE A 70 6.58 -2.07 -9.30
CA ILE A 70 6.23 -3.48 -9.43
C ILE A 70 4.75 -3.69 -9.08
N ALA A 71 4.26 -3.11 -7.98
CA ALA A 71 2.87 -3.18 -7.58
C ALA A 71 1.92 -2.58 -8.64
N LEU A 72 2.29 -1.45 -9.23
CA LEU A 72 1.52 -0.85 -10.32
C LEU A 72 1.48 -1.79 -11.54
N ILE A 73 2.62 -2.35 -11.96
CA ILE A 73 2.68 -3.27 -13.11
C ILE A 73 1.80 -4.49 -12.86
N ILE A 74 1.86 -5.08 -11.66
CA ILE A 74 1.02 -6.21 -11.28
C ILE A 74 -0.46 -5.82 -11.35
N LEU A 75 -0.83 -4.65 -10.80
CA LEU A 75 -2.20 -4.18 -10.83
C LEU A 75 -2.71 -3.97 -12.26
N LEU A 76 -1.92 -3.32 -13.12
CA LEU A 76 -2.27 -3.10 -14.53
C LEU A 76 -2.39 -4.42 -15.28
N TYR A 77 -1.49 -5.38 -15.02
CA TYR A 77 -1.59 -6.73 -15.59
C TYR A 77 -2.92 -7.39 -15.21
N PHE A 78 -3.32 -7.32 -13.94
CA PHE A 78 -4.60 -7.86 -13.52
C PHE A 78 -5.80 -7.10 -14.11
N CYS A 79 -5.68 -5.79 -14.32
CA CYS A 79 -6.78 -4.99 -14.84
C CYS A 79 -7.01 -5.17 -16.35
N PHE A 80 -5.94 -5.35 -17.14
CA PHE A 80 -6.03 -5.35 -18.60
C PHE A 80 -5.83 -6.71 -19.25
N TYR A 81 -5.11 -7.63 -18.60
CA TYR A 81 -4.68 -8.88 -19.24
C TYR A 81 -5.16 -10.15 -18.51
N SER A 82 -5.26 -10.12 -17.18
CA SER A 82 -5.68 -11.29 -16.42
C SER A 82 -7.15 -11.63 -16.70
N SER A 83 -7.39 -12.88 -17.09
CA SER A 83 -8.72 -13.43 -17.34
C SER A 83 -8.80 -14.86 -16.81
N GLY A 84 -10.03 -15.36 -16.58
CA GLY A 84 -10.29 -16.72 -16.11
C GLY A 84 -10.07 -16.93 -14.61
N ASN A 85 -9.69 -18.16 -14.21
CA ASN A 85 -9.70 -18.59 -12.81
C ASN A 85 -8.76 -17.78 -11.89
N LEU A 86 -7.61 -17.33 -12.39
CA LEU A 86 -6.67 -16.53 -11.60
C LEU A 86 -7.27 -15.17 -11.22
N PHE A 87 -7.94 -14.50 -12.16
CA PHE A 87 -8.64 -13.24 -11.90
C PHE A 87 -9.72 -13.44 -10.84
N HIS A 88 -10.60 -14.44 -11.01
CA HIS A 88 -11.68 -14.71 -10.05
C HIS A 88 -11.18 -15.05 -8.64
N LEU A 89 -10.04 -15.75 -8.53
CA LEU A 89 -9.44 -16.06 -7.23
C LEU A 89 -8.96 -14.79 -6.51
N VAL A 90 -8.24 -13.92 -7.23
CA VAL A 90 -7.74 -12.65 -6.65
C VAL A 90 -8.89 -11.70 -6.36
N ASP A 91 -9.89 -11.63 -7.24
CA ASP A 91 -11.08 -10.79 -7.05
C ASP A 91 -11.87 -11.23 -5.82
N LYS A 92 -12.08 -12.54 -5.63
CA LYS A 92 -12.71 -13.09 -4.42
C LYS A 92 -11.91 -12.78 -3.16
N PHE A 93 -10.58 -12.91 -3.21
CA PHE A 93 -9.71 -12.59 -2.07
C PHE A 93 -9.75 -11.10 -1.71
N THR A 94 -9.86 -10.24 -2.72
CA THR A 94 -9.92 -8.78 -2.57
C THR A 94 -11.34 -8.26 -2.37
N HIS A 95 -12.34 -9.13 -2.17
CA HIS A 95 -13.74 -8.76 -1.98
C HIS A 95 -14.31 -7.92 -3.14
N ASN A 96 -14.01 -8.31 -4.38
CA ASN A 96 -14.40 -7.66 -5.63
C ASN A 96 -13.73 -6.30 -5.91
N ARG A 97 -12.75 -5.88 -5.10
CA ARG A 97 -12.05 -4.60 -5.27
C ARG A 97 -11.18 -4.57 -6.54
N LEU A 98 -10.72 -5.73 -7.00
CA LEU A 98 -10.00 -5.81 -8.27
C LEU A 98 -10.92 -5.54 -9.45
N ARG A 99 -12.14 -6.10 -9.47
CA ARG A 99 -13.15 -5.80 -10.50
C ARG A 99 -13.52 -4.32 -10.54
N LEU A 100 -13.66 -3.67 -9.39
CA LEU A 100 -13.91 -2.22 -9.32
C LEU A 100 -12.77 -1.40 -9.95
N SER A 101 -11.53 -1.88 -9.86
CA SER A 101 -10.39 -1.25 -10.53
C SER A 101 -10.49 -1.37 -12.06
N VAL A 102 -10.93 -2.53 -12.57
CA VAL A 102 -11.19 -2.75 -14.00
C VAL A 102 -12.31 -1.84 -14.50
N GLU A 103 -13.44 -1.82 -13.79
CA GLU A 103 -14.59 -0.96 -14.11
C GLU A 103 -14.21 0.53 -14.08
N GLY A 104 -13.35 0.94 -13.13
CA GLY A 104 -12.79 2.29 -13.06
C GLY A 104 -12.05 2.69 -14.34
N PHE A 105 -11.18 1.82 -14.86
CA PHE A 105 -10.49 2.09 -16.12
C PHE A 105 -11.44 2.10 -17.32
N GLN A 106 -12.42 1.19 -17.37
CA GLN A 106 -13.36 1.08 -18.48
C GLN A 106 -14.32 2.27 -18.56
N ASN A 107 -14.83 2.73 -17.41
CA ASN A 107 -15.83 3.79 -17.35
C ASN A 107 -15.23 5.19 -17.48
N PHE A 108 -14.03 5.40 -16.92
CA PHE A 108 -13.46 6.74 -16.81
C PHE A 108 -12.20 6.95 -17.66
N GLY A 109 -11.48 5.89 -18.00
CA GLY A 109 -10.20 5.99 -18.72
C GLY A 109 -9.11 6.71 -17.91
N VAL A 110 -8.00 7.04 -18.57
CA VAL A 110 -6.86 7.75 -17.97
C VAL A 110 -6.54 8.99 -18.80
N LEU A 111 -6.52 10.15 -18.15
CA LEU A 111 -6.17 11.44 -18.75
C LEU A 111 -4.80 11.92 -18.28
N LEU A 112 -4.16 12.79 -19.06
CA LEU A 112 -2.85 13.37 -18.72
C LEU A 112 -2.87 14.18 -17.42
N PHE A 113 -3.90 15.02 -17.25
CA PHE A 113 -4.06 15.97 -16.14
C PHE A 113 -5.13 15.56 -15.11
N GLY A 114 -5.66 14.34 -15.24
CA GLY A 114 -6.70 13.82 -14.36
C GLY A 114 -8.10 14.34 -14.70
N GLN A 115 -9.06 13.98 -13.86
CA GLN A 115 -10.47 14.36 -13.99
C GLN A 115 -11.19 14.23 -12.65
N ARG A 116 -12.28 15.00 -12.50
CA ARG A 116 -13.18 14.85 -11.36
C ARG A 116 -14.20 13.76 -11.66
N ILE A 117 -14.31 12.79 -10.76
CA ILE A 117 -15.28 11.71 -10.85
C ILE A 117 -16.31 11.87 -9.75
N SER A 118 -17.59 11.79 -10.12
CA SER A 118 -18.70 11.67 -9.17
C SER A 118 -18.98 10.19 -8.90
N PHE A 119 -18.75 9.77 -7.66
CA PHE A 119 -19.04 8.41 -7.24
C PHE A 119 -20.52 8.25 -6.87
N SER A 120 -21.16 7.26 -7.47
CA SER A 120 -22.50 6.78 -7.14
C SER A 120 -22.35 5.63 -6.16
N THR A 121 -22.45 5.92 -4.87
CA THR A 121 -22.29 4.91 -3.79
C THR A 121 -23.62 4.53 -3.14
N LEU A 122 -24.54 5.48 -3.03
CA LEU A 122 -25.85 5.33 -2.39
C LEU A 122 -26.93 5.84 -3.32
N ASP A 123 -28.05 5.12 -3.37
CA ASP A 123 -29.26 5.59 -4.03
C ASP A 123 -29.96 6.64 -3.15
N LEU A 124 -30.96 7.34 -3.70
CA LEU A 124 -31.78 8.33 -2.99
C LEU A 124 -32.40 7.81 -1.68
N PHE A 125 -32.53 6.48 -1.55
CA PHE A 125 -33.07 5.80 -0.38
C PHE A 125 -32.00 5.27 0.60
N GLY A 126 -30.71 5.57 0.38
CA GLY A 126 -29.62 5.15 1.27
C GLY A 126 -29.21 3.68 1.13
N ASN A 127 -29.68 2.98 0.09
CA ASN A 127 -29.23 1.62 -0.24
C ASN A 127 -28.02 1.67 -1.18
N PHE A 128 -27.15 0.67 -1.13
CA PHE A 128 -26.07 0.52 -2.11
C PHE A 128 -26.65 0.43 -3.52
N THR A 129 -26.21 1.33 -4.41
CA THR A 129 -26.69 1.35 -5.80
C THR A 129 -26.27 0.08 -6.52
N SER A 130 -27.13 -0.45 -7.40
CA SER A 130 -26.73 -1.48 -8.37
C SER A 130 -25.59 -1.02 -9.29
N ASN A 131 -25.44 0.30 -9.47
CA ASN A 131 -24.40 0.95 -10.26
C ASN A 131 -23.26 1.52 -9.39
N TYR A 132 -22.74 0.72 -8.47
CA TYR A 132 -21.61 1.12 -7.63
C TYR A 132 -20.35 1.30 -8.48
N ASN A 133 -19.85 2.54 -8.59
CA ASN A 133 -18.73 2.91 -9.49
C ASN A 133 -17.48 3.39 -8.72
N PHE A 134 -17.37 3.06 -7.44
CA PHE A 134 -16.29 3.55 -6.61
C PHE A 134 -14.98 2.79 -6.88
N ILE A 135 -13.88 3.55 -6.96
CA ILE A 135 -12.54 3.00 -7.20
C ILE A 135 -11.85 2.78 -5.87
N ASP A 136 -11.72 1.53 -5.46
CA ASP A 136 -11.12 1.16 -4.16
C ASP A 136 -9.59 1.06 -4.18
N SER A 137 -8.89 1.43 -5.25
CA SER A 137 -7.42 1.34 -5.32
C SER A 137 -6.75 2.70 -5.34
N SER A 138 -5.82 2.97 -4.41
CA SER A 138 -5.03 4.21 -4.41
C SER A 138 -4.24 4.41 -5.70
N PHE A 139 -3.75 3.32 -6.30
CA PHE A 139 -3.01 3.38 -7.57
C PHE A 139 -3.92 3.75 -8.74
N VAL A 140 -5.13 3.20 -8.78
CA VAL A 140 -6.10 3.53 -9.82
C VAL A 140 -6.65 4.93 -9.62
N GLN A 141 -6.94 5.35 -8.39
CA GLN A 141 -7.32 6.74 -8.11
C GLN A 141 -6.23 7.72 -8.56
N LEU A 142 -4.97 7.42 -8.25
CA LEU A 142 -3.85 8.25 -8.70
C LEU A 142 -3.81 8.37 -10.24
N LEU A 143 -4.02 7.28 -10.97
CA LEU A 143 -4.02 7.29 -12.44
C LEU A 143 -5.25 7.98 -13.04
N VAL A 144 -6.43 7.61 -12.56
CA VAL A 144 -7.72 7.97 -13.16
C VAL A 144 -8.19 9.34 -12.70
N ILE A 145 -8.04 9.67 -11.42
CA ILE A 145 -8.49 10.94 -10.82
C ILE A 145 -7.41 12.00 -10.94
N ASP A 146 -6.18 11.71 -10.47
CA ASP A 146 -5.11 12.71 -10.43
C ASP A 146 -4.36 12.84 -11.78
N GLY A 147 -4.46 11.82 -12.64
CA GLY A 147 -3.92 11.82 -13.98
C GLY A 147 -2.51 11.27 -14.09
N LEU A 148 -2.09 11.04 -15.33
CA LEU A 148 -0.82 10.37 -15.65
C LEU A 148 0.41 11.17 -15.20
N ILE A 149 0.39 12.51 -15.35
CA ILE A 149 1.53 13.36 -14.97
C ILE A 149 1.74 13.33 -13.45
N VAL A 150 0.66 13.52 -12.68
CA VAL A 150 0.73 13.49 -11.20
C VAL A 150 1.11 12.09 -10.72
N SER A 151 0.55 11.05 -11.35
CA SER A 151 0.93 9.66 -11.07
C SER A 151 2.41 9.40 -11.25
N ALA A 152 2.98 9.80 -12.39
CA ALA A 152 4.39 9.60 -12.69
C ALA A 152 5.29 10.32 -11.67
N PHE A 153 4.96 11.57 -11.33
CA PHE A 153 5.68 12.32 -10.30
C PHE A 153 5.61 11.65 -8.93
N MET A 154 4.41 11.24 -8.50
CA MET A 154 4.20 10.60 -7.20
C MET A 154 4.92 9.25 -7.12
N LEU A 155 4.82 8.40 -8.14
CA LEU A 155 5.54 7.12 -8.19
C LEU A 155 7.05 7.33 -8.16
N PHE A 156 7.56 8.34 -8.86
CA PHE A 156 8.98 8.69 -8.82
C PHE A 156 9.41 9.12 -7.40
N ALA A 157 8.66 10.01 -6.76
CA ALA A 157 8.94 10.46 -5.40
C ALA A 157 8.91 9.30 -4.39
N LEU A 158 7.89 8.45 -4.44
CA LEU A 158 7.75 7.29 -3.56
C LEU A 158 8.85 6.24 -3.80
N THR A 159 9.27 6.04 -5.05
CA THR A 159 10.40 5.17 -5.39
C THR A 159 11.71 5.71 -4.80
N LYS A 160 11.92 7.03 -4.80
CA LYS A 160 13.09 7.66 -4.15
C LYS A 160 13.05 7.49 -2.62
N VAL A 161 11.87 7.60 -2.01
CA VAL A 161 11.68 7.31 -0.58
C VAL A 161 12.06 5.86 -0.25
N MET A 162 11.62 4.89 -1.07
CA MET A 162 12.01 3.48 -0.87
C MET A 162 13.54 3.30 -0.94
N LYS A 163 14.17 3.85 -1.99
CA LYS A 163 15.63 3.79 -2.17
C LYS A 163 16.38 4.42 -1.00
N TYR A 164 15.86 5.51 -0.44
CA TYR A 164 16.41 6.10 0.78
C TYR A 164 16.37 5.14 1.97
N PHE A 165 15.22 4.54 2.26
CA PHE A 165 15.09 3.60 3.38
C PHE A 165 15.93 2.32 3.23
N VAL A 166 16.16 1.90 1.99
CA VAL A 166 17.13 0.84 1.65
C VAL A 166 18.56 1.29 1.97
N SER A 167 18.93 2.52 1.61
CA SER A 167 20.28 3.08 1.88
C SER A 167 20.56 3.23 3.37
N ILE A 168 19.62 3.74 4.16
CA ILE A 168 19.77 3.87 5.62
C ILE A 168 19.52 2.57 6.40
N ARG A 169 19.38 1.45 5.68
CA ARG A 169 19.22 0.10 6.20
C ARG A 169 18.11 -0.05 7.26
N LYS A 170 16.94 0.56 7.02
CA LYS A 170 15.78 0.48 7.92
C LYS A 170 14.80 -0.61 7.49
N ASP A 171 15.17 -1.86 7.75
CA ASP A 171 14.44 -3.06 7.34
C ASP A 171 12.95 -3.07 7.75
N ILE A 172 12.67 -2.76 9.02
CA ILE A 172 11.28 -2.76 9.54
C ILE A 172 10.43 -1.68 8.86
N VAL A 173 11.03 -0.52 8.53
CA VAL A 173 10.30 0.56 7.83
C VAL A 173 9.99 0.13 6.40
N LEU A 174 10.91 -0.56 5.73
CA LEU A 174 10.67 -1.14 4.40
C LEU A 174 9.56 -2.19 4.43
N ALA A 175 9.49 -3.02 5.47
CA ALA A 175 8.40 -3.97 5.64
C ALA A 175 7.05 -3.26 5.83
N CYS A 176 6.98 -2.22 6.67
CA CYS A 176 5.77 -1.40 6.80
C CYS A 176 5.37 -0.78 5.47
N LEU A 177 6.31 -0.16 4.74
CA LEU A 177 6.03 0.44 3.43
C LEU A 177 5.58 -0.60 2.39
N GLY A 178 6.17 -1.80 2.39
CA GLY A 178 5.72 -2.91 1.54
C GLY A 178 4.28 -3.33 1.82
N ILE A 179 3.88 -3.36 3.10
CA ILE A 179 2.50 -3.65 3.49
C ILE A 179 1.56 -2.52 3.07
N MET A 180 2.00 -1.26 3.19
CA MET A 180 1.23 -0.11 2.70
C MET A 180 1.05 -0.14 1.19
N ILE A 181 2.05 -0.59 0.43
CA ILE A 181 1.94 -0.79 -1.03
C ILE A 181 0.85 -1.82 -1.34
N ILE A 182 0.89 -2.99 -0.68
CA ILE A 182 -0.11 -4.05 -0.87
C ILE A 182 -1.50 -3.54 -0.47
N HIS A 183 -1.60 -2.82 0.64
CA HIS A 183 -2.84 -2.20 1.08
C HIS A 183 -3.37 -1.21 0.03
N GLY A 184 -2.52 -0.32 -0.47
CA GLY A 184 -2.88 0.70 -1.46
C GLY A 184 -3.29 0.14 -2.82
N MET A 185 -2.89 -1.09 -3.18
CA MET A 185 -3.39 -1.75 -4.39
C MET A 185 -4.90 -1.99 -4.34
N PHE A 186 -5.46 -2.15 -3.14
CA PHE A 186 -6.86 -2.50 -2.93
C PHE A 186 -7.55 -1.59 -1.93
N ASP A 187 -6.96 -0.46 -1.55
CA ASP A 187 -7.60 0.54 -0.68
C ASP A 187 -7.24 1.96 -1.16
N PRO A 188 -8.16 2.94 -1.16
CA PRO A 188 -7.89 4.30 -1.66
C PRO A 188 -7.11 5.19 -0.68
N GLN A 189 -6.94 4.75 0.56
CA GLN A 189 -6.48 5.62 1.65
C GLN A 189 -4.95 5.83 1.73
N MET A 190 -4.15 5.11 0.93
CA MET A 190 -2.69 5.11 1.06
C MET A 190 -2.07 6.49 0.84
N LEU A 191 -2.62 7.28 -0.09
CA LEU A 191 -2.13 8.61 -0.44
C LEU A 191 -2.96 9.74 0.17
N VAL A 192 -3.93 9.43 1.02
CA VAL A 192 -4.73 10.47 1.67
C VAL A 192 -4.10 10.76 3.03
N LEU A 193 -3.60 11.98 3.21
CA LEU A 193 -2.88 12.38 4.43
C LEU A 193 -3.71 12.17 5.72
N ARG A 194 -5.03 12.28 5.62
CA ARG A 194 -5.96 12.02 6.74
C ARG A 194 -5.83 10.60 7.29
N TYR A 195 -5.52 9.63 6.44
CA TYR A 195 -5.51 8.21 6.78
C TYR A 195 -4.08 7.64 6.82
N SER A 196 -3.15 8.22 6.08
CA SER A 196 -1.82 7.66 5.87
C SER A 196 -0.72 8.74 5.96
N PRO A 197 0.30 8.58 6.83
CA PRO A 197 1.43 9.49 6.92
C PRO A 197 2.46 9.28 5.80
N LEU A 198 2.23 8.36 4.86
CA LEU A 198 3.22 7.97 3.85
C LEU A 198 3.71 9.15 2.99
N ILE A 199 2.82 10.09 2.67
CA ILE A 199 3.18 11.31 1.95
C ILE A 199 4.19 12.17 2.72
N LEU A 200 4.15 12.16 4.05
CA LEU A 200 5.10 12.93 4.85
C LEU A 200 6.53 12.42 4.68
N PHE A 201 6.75 11.17 4.27
CA PHE A 201 8.11 10.70 3.97
C PHE A 201 8.71 11.34 2.72
N ILE A 202 7.89 11.87 1.81
CA ILE A 202 8.37 12.62 0.64
C ILE A 202 9.09 13.90 1.10
N SER A 203 8.64 14.53 2.21
CA SER A 203 9.32 15.71 2.77
C SER A 203 10.81 15.45 3.09
N ARG A 204 11.16 14.19 3.41
CA ARG A 204 12.53 13.80 3.72
C ARG A 204 13.47 13.95 2.51
N LEU A 205 12.94 13.87 1.29
CA LEU A 205 13.71 14.09 0.07
C LEU A 205 14.16 15.56 -0.07
N PHE A 206 13.38 16.51 0.45
CA PHE A 206 13.70 17.94 0.38
C PHE A 206 14.60 18.42 1.51
N ILE A 207 14.54 17.75 2.67
CA ILE A 207 15.42 18.04 3.82
C ILE A 207 16.83 17.46 3.59
N MET A 208 16.96 16.44 2.74
CA MET A 208 18.26 15.87 2.36
C MET A 208 18.96 16.73 1.31
N ASN A 209 19.59 17.80 1.77
CA ASN A 209 20.65 18.45 1.02
C ASN A 209 21.91 17.55 1.09
N PRO A 210 22.57 17.21 -0.03
CA PRO A 210 23.77 16.35 -0.01
C PRO A 210 24.95 16.93 0.79
N ASP A 211 24.91 18.23 1.10
CA ASP A 211 25.99 18.95 1.80
C ASP A 211 25.80 19.09 3.31
N ASN A 212 24.62 18.76 3.85
CA ASN A 212 24.39 18.90 5.29
C ASN A 212 24.75 17.59 6.01
N LYS A 213 26.02 17.50 6.43
CA LYS A 213 26.39 16.75 7.63
C LYS A 213 25.47 17.26 8.74
N ILE A 214 24.55 16.40 9.16
CA ILE A 214 23.71 16.64 10.32
C ILE A 214 24.65 16.48 11.53
N GLU A 215 25.07 17.61 12.12
CA GLU A 215 25.48 17.66 13.53
C GLU A 215 24.26 17.41 14.42
#